data_AF-A0A840ACY6-F1
#
_entry.id   AF-A0A840ACY6-F1
#
_cell.length_a   1.000
_cell.length_b   1.000
_cell.length_c   1.000
_cell.angle_alpha   90.00
_cell.angle_beta   90.00
_cell.angle_gamma   90.00
#
_symmetry.space_group_name_H-M   'P 1'
#
loop_
_entity.id
_entity.type
_entity.pdbx_description
1 polymer ?
#
loop_
_entity_poly.entity_id
_entity_poly.type
_entity_poly.pdbx_seq_one_letter_code
_entity_poly.pdbx_strand_id
1 'polypeptide(L)' 'MIQRLGLILVLSGLVLILGVVGLMLTDGITPGRFAPGFAAIGAALGGVLLVVGLFSLERGRDQGPELG' A
#
# COMPACT_ATOMS: atom_id res chain seq x y z
N MET A 1 -13.86 14.38 -3.56
CA MET A 1 -13.00 13.87 -2.46
C MET A 1 -12.59 12.41 -2.66
N ILE A 2 -13.52 11.51 -3.04
CA ILE A 2 -13.25 10.09 -3.33
C ILE A 2 -12.09 9.86 -4.33
N GLN A 3 -12.05 10.59 -5.45
CA GLN A 3 -10.94 10.45 -6.43
C GLN A 3 -9.56 10.76 -5.83
N ARG A 4 -9.48 11.72 -4.89
CA ARG A 4 -8.23 12.11 -4.25
C ARG A 4 -7.74 11.03 -3.27
N LEU A 5 -8.67 10.41 -2.53
CA LEU A 5 -8.38 9.27 -1.66
C LEU A 5 -7.96 8.03 -2.46
N GLY A 6 -8.65 7.75 -3.58
CA GLY A 6 -8.27 6.64 -4.46
C GLY A 6 -6.88 6.81 -5.06
N LEU A 7 -6.53 8.03 -5.47
CA LEU A 7 -5.20 8.34 -6.02
C LEU A 7 -4.10 8.21 -4.96
N ILE A 8 -4.35 8.63 -3.72
CA ILE A 8 -3.44 8.41 -2.59
C ILE A 8 -3.26 6.91 -2.32
N LEU A 9 -4.33 6.13 -2.38
CA LEU A 9 -4.29 4.68 -2.16
C LEU A 9 -3.42 3.99 -3.22
N VAL A 10 -3.64 4.32 -4.49
CA VAL A 10 -2.84 3.80 -5.62
C VAL A 10 -1.37 4.18 -5.48
N LEU A 11 -1.07 5.45 -5.16
CA LEU A 11 0.31 5.90 -4.93
C LEU A 11 0.96 5.17 -3.75
N SER A 12 0.25 4.98 -2.64
CA SER A 12 0.78 4.23 -1.50
C SER A 12 1.10 2.78 -1.85
N GLY A 13 0.22 2.11 -2.61
CA GLY A 13 0.45 0.75 -3.07
C GLY A 13 1.65 0.64 -4.01
N LEU A 14 1.79 1.60 -4.93
CA LEU A 14 2.93 1.67 -5.83
C LEU A 14 4.25 1.83 -5.06
N VAL A 15 4.30 2.74 -4.08
CA VAL A 15 5.49 2.97 -3.24
C VAL A 15 5.86 1.70 -2.47
N LEU A 16 4.88 0.99 -1.92
CA LEU A 16 5.11 -0.27 -1.21
C LEU A 16 5.67 -1.37 -2.10
N ILE A 17 5.08 -1.55 -3.28
CA ILE A 17 5.56 -2.52 -4.27
C ILE A 17 7.02 -2.20 -4.64
N LEU A 18 7.30 -0.93 -4.95
CA LEU A 18 8.66 -0.49 -5.29
C LEU A 18 9.65 -0.68 -4.12
N GLY A 19 9.21 -0.46 -2.88
CA GLY A 19 10.02 -0.70 -1.69
C GLY A 19 10.39 -2.17 -1.50
N VAL A 20 9.43 -3.08 -1.70
CA VAL A 20 9.67 -4.54 -1.61
C VAL A 20 10.60 -5.01 -2.73
N VAL A 21 10.36 -4.56 -3.96
CA VAL A 21 11.23 -4.87 -5.11
C VAL A 21 12.64 -4.33 -4.89
N GLY A 22 12.78 -3.10 -4.38
CA GLY A 22 14.07 -2.51 -4.04
C GLY A 22 14.82 -3.34 -2.99
N LEU A 23 14.14 -3.78 -1.93
CA LEU A 23 14.74 -4.66 -0.92
C LEU A 23 15.21 -5.99 -1.53
N MET A 24 14.39 -6.64 -2.34
CA MET A 24 14.76 -7.89 -3.03
C MET A 24 15.97 -7.71 -3.97
N LEU A 25 16.02 -6.61 -4.72
CA LEU A 25 17.17 -6.29 -5.57
C LEU A 25 18.43 -6.01 -4.74
N THR A 26 18.29 -5.31 -3.62
CA THR A 26 19.42 -4.98 -2.75
C THR A 26 19.98 -6.22 -2.07
N ASP A 27 19.13 -7.16 -1.69
CA ASP A 27 19.54 -8.45 -1.12
C ASP A 27 20.17 -9.36 -2.19
N GLY A 28 19.70 -9.28 -3.45
CA GLY A 28 20.32 -9.94 -4.60
C GLY A 28 21.71 -9.40 -4.98
N ILE A 29 21.96 -8.09 -4.78
CA ILE A 29 23.26 -7.45 -5.07
C ILE A 29 24.22 -7.58 -3.87
N THR A 30 23.71 -7.50 -2.64
CA THR A 30 24.49 -7.61 -1.39
C THR A 30 23.84 -8.61 -0.43
N PRO A 31 24.11 -9.92 -0.61
CA PRO A 31 23.49 -10.96 0.20
C PRO A 31 23.81 -10.80 1.69
N GLY A 32 22.77 -10.87 2.53
CA GLY A 32 22.91 -10.90 4.00
C GLY A 32 22.99 -9.54 4.67
N ARG A 33 22.84 -8.44 3.92
CA ARG A 33 22.84 -7.08 4.49
C ARG A 33 21.49 -6.68 5.08
N PHE A 34 20.39 -7.22 4.57
CA PHE A 34 19.04 -6.94 5.07
C PHE A 34 18.39 -8.23 5.56
N ALA A 35 17.89 -8.21 6.80
CA ALA A 35 17.13 -9.35 7.31
C ALA A 35 15.80 -9.44 6.54
N PRO A 36 15.43 -10.61 5.98
CA PRO A 36 14.20 -10.79 5.20
C PRO A 36 12.92 -10.40 5.97
N GLY A 37 13.00 -10.36 7.30
CA GLY A 37 11.94 -9.86 8.17
C GLY A 37 11.53 -8.41 7.89
N PHE A 38 12.44 -7.52 7.47
CA PHE A 38 12.09 -6.12 7.18
C PHE A 38 11.21 -5.99 5.93
N ALA A 39 11.49 -6.77 4.88
CA ALA A 39 10.67 -6.81 3.68
C ALA A 39 9.28 -7.38 3.99
N ALA A 40 9.21 -8.43 4.81
CA ALA A 40 7.95 -9.04 5.24
C ALA A 40 7.08 -8.08 6.07
N ILE A 41 7.67 -7.37 7.03
CA ILE A 41 6.97 -6.38 7.85
C ILE A 41 6.50 -5.20 7.00
N GLY A 42 7.36 -4.70 6.10
CA GLY A 42 7.00 -3.61 5.17
C GLY A 42 5.84 -3.99 4.25
N ALA A 43 5.88 -5.19 3.67
CA ALA A 43 4.79 -5.71 2.86
C ALA A 43 3.49 -5.88 3.65
N ALA A 44 3.57 -6.43 4.88
CA ALA A 44 2.40 -6.64 5.74
C ALA A 44 1.75 -5.31 6.16
N LEU A 45 2.54 -4.34 6.64
CA LEU A 45 2.03 -3.01 6.99
C LEU A 45 1.44 -2.29 5.77
N GLY A 46 2.06 -2.48 4.61
CA GLY A 46 1.57 -1.92 3.37
C GLY A 46 0.23 -2.48 2.93
N GLY A 47 0.06 -3.79 3.02
CA GLY A 47 -1.23 -4.45 2.78
C GLY A 47 -2.32 -3.92 3.72
N VAL A 48 -2.02 -3.77 5.01
CA VAL A 48 -2.97 -3.22 5.99
C VAL A 48 -3.39 -1.78 5.63
N LEU A 49 -2.44 -0.92 5.26
CA LEU A 49 -2.73 0.45 4.83
C LEU A 49 -3.66 0.50 3.61
N LEU A 50 -3.42 -0.36 2.62
CA LEU A 50 -4.27 -0.46 1.44
C LEU A 50 -5.68 -0.93 1.78
N VAL A 51 -5.82 -1.96 2.61
CA VAL A 51 -7.12 -2.50 3.03
C VAL A 51 -7.90 -1.46 3.82
N VAL A 52 -7.28 -0.79 4.79
CA VAL A 52 -7.93 0.25 5.60
C VAL A 52 -8.37 1.44 4.74
N GLY A 53 -7.51 1.88 3.81
CA GLY A 53 -7.86 2.97 2.92
C GLY A 53 -8.96 2.60 1.92
N LEU A 54 -8.98 1.37 1.40
CA LEU A 54 -10.06 0.88 0.55
C LEU A 54 -11.40 0.81 1.30
N PHE A 55 -11.39 0.26 2.52
CA PHE A 55 -12.57 0.21 3.39
C PHE A 55 -13.11 1.60 3.72
N SER A 56 -12.22 2.58 3.93
CA SER A 56 -12.61 3.97 4.13
C SER A 56 -13.19 4.62 2.87
N LEU A 57 -12.73 4.25 1.66
CA LEU A 57 -13.33 4.69 0.40
C LEU A 57 -14.72 4.10 0.19
N GLU A 58 -14.89 2.80 0.47
CA GLU A 58 -16.20 2.12 0.36
C GLU A 58 -17.22 2.75 1.30
N ARG A 59 -16.87 2.94 2.58
CA ARG A 59 -17.73 3.65 3.54
C ARG A 59 -18.09 5.08 3.12
N GLY A 60 -17.14 5.80 2.54
CA GLY A 60 -17.37 7.16 2.04
C GLY A 60 -18.20 7.20 0.75
N ARG A 61 -18.20 6.11 -0.02
CA ARG A 61 -19.01 5.95 -1.23
C ARG A 61 -20.46 5.58 -0.91
N ASP A 62 -20.68 4.76 0.10
CA ASP A 62 -22.02 4.39 0.59
C ASP A 62 -22.75 5.55 1.30
N GLN A 63 -22.02 6.58 1.73
CA GLN A 63 -22.57 7.82 2.28
C GLN A 63 -22.73 8.94 1.23
N GLY A 64 -22.44 8.66 -0.04
CA GLY A 64 -22.72 9.59 -1.13
C GLY A 64 -24.24 9.74 -1.31
N PRO A 65 -24.75 10.96 -1.53
CA PRO A 65 -26.19 11.17 -1.63
C PRO A 65 -26.76 10.35 -2.79
N GLU A 66 -27.72 9.50 -2.48
CA GLU A 66 -28.72 8.99 -3.42
C GLU A 66 -29.47 10.21 -3.99
N LEU A 67 -28.91 10.85 -5.01
CA LEU A 67 -29.67 11.73 -5.89
C LEU A 67 -30.20 10.85 -7.01
N GLY A 68 -31.50 10.58 -6.93
CA GLY A 68 -32.26 9.77 -7.87
C GLY A 68 -32.49 10.39 -9.24
#